data_AF-A0A914EZA2-F1
#
_entry.id   AF-A0A914EZA2-F1
#
_cell.length_a   1.000
_cell.length_b   1.000
_cell.length_c   1.000
_cell.angle_alpha   90.00
_cell.angle_beta   90.00
_cell.angle_gamma   90.00
#
_symmetry.space_group_name_H-M   'P 1'
#
loop_
_entity.id
_entity.type
_entity.pdbx_description
1 polymer ?
#
loop_
_entity_poly.entity_id
_entity_poly.type
_entity_poly.pdbx_seq_one_letter_code
_entity_poly.pdbx_strand_id
1 'polypeptide(L)'
;MPVLTYSRAFNKDIASKAINKCCPSEHRSCCVERVFSDSFLPCKTDMNDWEKTAVCLEREFHNTSLIESNGMDCCWLLYNEQCREQCSKFMRTPTMSIEEKVMFEHPCMNQYVTEVKDSCLEDSWKRLHLCFPQCLALTTLKSKQEQKFVFNPREHCSYFKQKDSRKPCIGPSV
;
A
#
# COMPACT_ATOMS: atom_id res chain seq x y z
N MET A 1 -6.11 -15.86 13.98
CA MET A 1 -5.47 -14.57 14.32
C MET A 1 -6.58 -13.60 14.69
N PRO A 2 -6.52 -12.94 15.86
CA PRO A 2 -7.51 -11.92 16.20
C PRO A 2 -7.31 -10.73 15.26
N VAL A 3 -8.36 -10.38 14.51
CA VAL A 3 -8.44 -9.11 13.80
C VAL A 3 -8.38 -8.04 14.88
N LEU A 4 -7.34 -7.20 14.87
CA LEU A 4 -7.32 -6.00 15.69
C LEU A 4 -8.46 -5.11 15.21
N THR A 5 -9.64 -5.27 15.79
CA THR A 5 -10.77 -4.37 15.58
C THR A 5 -10.48 -3.08 16.33
N TYR A 6 -9.67 -2.22 15.72
CA TYR A 6 -9.73 -0.80 15.99
C TYR A 6 -11.13 -0.33 15.59
N SER A 7 -12.06 -0.34 16.54
CA SER A 7 -13.40 0.18 16.36
C SER A 7 -13.29 1.69 16.17
N ARG A 8 -13.07 2.12 14.93
CA ARG A 8 -13.24 3.51 14.54
C ARG A 8 -14.69 3.87 14.79
N ALA A 9 -14.94 5.00 15.45
CA ALA A 9 -16.24 5.64 15.42
C ALA A 9 -16.50 6.11 13.98
N PHE A 10 -17.03 5.23 13.14
CA PHE A 10 -17.33 5.51 11.75
C PHE A 10 -18.50 6.51 11.69
N ASN A 11 -18.21 7.77 11.39
CA ASN A 11 -19.22 8.80 11.30
C ASN A 11 -20.07 8.61 10.03
N LYS A 12 -21.27 8.06 10.20
CA LYS A 12 -22.19 7.74 9.11
C LYS A 12 -22.57 8.97 8.27
N ASP A 13 -22.58 10.17 8.85
CA ASP A 13 -22.91 11.40 8.14
C ASP A 13 -21.79 11.83 7.20
N ILE A 14 -20.53 11.72 7.66
CA ILE A 14 -19.34 11.97 6.83
C ILE A 14 -19.29 10.95 5.69
N ALA A 15 -19.47 9.66 6.02
CA ALA A 15 -19.49 8.60 5.02
C ALA A 15 -20.58 8.80 3.96
N SER A 16 -21.80 9.19 4.37
CA SER A 16 -22.89 9.44 3.44
C SER A 16 -22.60 10.61 2.50
N LYS A 17 -22.00 11.70 3.01
CA LYS A 17 -21.58 12.84 2.19
C LYS A 17 -20.49 12.45 1.18
N ALA A 18 -19.46 11.74 1.64
CA ALA A 18 -18.37 11.26 0.79
C ALA A 18 -18.88 10.32 -0.31
N ILE A 19 -19.73 9.36 0.04
CA ILE A 19 -20.38 8.44 -0.92
C ILE A 19 -21.16 9.22 -1.97
N ASN A 20 -21.98 10.19 -1.56
CA ASN A 20 -22.81 10.96 -2.48
C ASN A 20 -21.98 11.78 -3.47
N LYS A 21 -20.78 12.21 -3.05
CA LYS A 21 -19.86 13.02 -3.86
C LYS A 21 -18.98 12.17 -4.79
N CYS A 22 -18.47 11.06 -4.28
CA CYS A 22 -17.40 10.31 -4.93
C CYS A 22 -17.87 9.04 -5.65
N CYS A 23 -18.95 8.40 -5.20
CA CYS A 23 -19.40 7.13 -5.79
C CYS A 23 -20.25 7.39 -7.05
N PRO A 24 -19.83 6.89 -8.24
CA PRO A 24 -20.62 6.99 -9.46
C PRO A 24 -21.97 6.29 -9.31
N SER A 25 -23.01 6.82 -9.96
CA SER A 25 -24.38 6.26 -9.91
C SER A 25 -24.42 4.79 -10.34
N GLU A 26 -23.68 4.44 -11.39
CA GLU A 26 -23.60 3.09 -11.99
C GLU A 26 -23.11 2.01 -11.01
N HIS A 27 -22.29 2.41 -10.03
CA HIS A 27 -21.64 1.49 -9.09
C HIS A 27 -21.85 1.86 -7.63
N ARG A 28 -22.82 2.74 -7.36
CA ARG A 28 -23.04 3.31 -6.03
C ARG A 28 -23.32 2.26 -4.98
N SER A 29 -24.11 1.23 -5.30
CA SER A 29 -24.43 0.14 -4.37
C SER A 29 -23.19 -0.58 -3.86
N CYS A 30 -22.27 -0.95 -4.76
CA CYS A 30 -21.03 -1.59 -4.36
C CYS A 30 -20.08 -0.60 -3.65
N CYS A 31 -19.99 0.65 -4.11
CA CYS A 31 -19.16 1.67 -3.45
C CYS A 31 -19.61 1.88 -1.99
N VAL A 32 -20.91 1.98 -1.76
CA VAL A 32 -21.54 2.01 -0.43
C VAL A 32 -21.15 0.78 0.38
N GLU A 33 -21.34 -0.43 -0.18
CA GLU A 33 -20.99 -1.68 0.49
C GLU A 33 -19.51 -1.71 0.91
N ARG A 34 -18.59 -1.34 0.02
CA ARG A 34 -17.15 -1.31 0.30
C ARG A 34 -16.78 -0.31 1.38
N VAL A 35 -17.35 0.89 1.35
CA VAL A 35 -17.13 1.92 2.36
C VAL A 35 -17.62 1.46 3.74
N PHE A 36 -18.81 0.86 3.82
CA PHE A 36 -19.36 0.40 5.10
C PHE A 36 -18.75 -0.92 5.60
N SER A 37 -18.11 -1.71 4.72
CA SER A 37 -17.40 -2.94 5.08
C SER A 37 -15.90 -2.76 5.27
N ASP A 38 -15.39 -1.52 5.23
CA ASP A 38 -13.96 -1.19 5.29
C ASP A 38 -13.12 -2.03 4.30
N SER A 39 -13.63 -2.11 3.07
CA SER A 39 -13.11 -3.01 2.05
C SER A 39 -12.50 -2.25 0.87
N PHE A 40 -11.63 -2.92 0.14
CA PHE A 40 -10.92 -2.35 -0.99
C PHE A 40 -11.82 -2.20 -2.23
N LEU A 41 -11.53 -1.18 -3.04
CA LEU A 41 -12.03 -1.03 -4.42
C LEU A 41 -11.06 -1.77 -5.39
N PRO A 42 -11.51 -2.36 -6.51
CA PRO A 42 -12.69 -2.01 -7.31
C PRO A 42 -13.98 -2.82 -7.07
N CYS A 43 -15.08 -2.27 -7.58
CA CYS A 43 -16.40 -2.87 -7.66
C CYS A 43 -16.62 -3.59 -9.00
N LYS A 44 -16.31 -4.90 -9.07
CA LYS A 44 -16.26 -5.71 -10.30
C LYS A 44 -15.28 -5.15 -11.37
N THR A 45 -14.92 -6.01 -12.30
CA THR A 45 -13.61 -6.11 -12.97
C THR A 45 -13.29 -5.04 -14.02
N ASP A 46 -14.20 -4.10 -14.32
CA ASP A 46 -14.08 -3.17 -15.46
C ASP A 46 -14.16 -1.68 -15.06
N MET A 47 -13.83 -1.35 -13.82
CA MET A 47 -13.73 0.05 -13.43
C MET A 47 -12.42 0.66 -13.96
N ASN A 48 -12.42 1.19 -15.17
CA ASN A 48 -11.36 2.11 -15.61
C ASN A 48 -11.24 3.35 -14.68
N ASP A 49 -12.22 3.58 -13.79
CA ASP A 49 -12.32 4.74 -12.90
C ASP A 49 -12.31 4.40 -11.39
N TRP A 50 -11.93 3.18 -10.96
CA TRP A 50 -11.90 2.85 -9.53
C TRP A 50 -10.91 3.74 -8.76
N GLU A 51 -9.76 4.05 -9.39
CA GLU A 51 -8.73 4.92 -8.80
C GLU A 51 -9.30 6.30 -8.49
N LYS A 52 -10.02 6.92 -9.44
CA LYS A 52 -10.65 8.23 -9.23
C LYS A 52 -11.64 8.20 -8.06
N THR A 53 -12.45 7.15 -7.98
CA THR A 53 -13.41 6.96 -6.88
C THR A 53 -12.68 6.81 -5.54
N ALA A 54 -11.64 5.98 -5.50
CA ALA A 54 -10.88 5.70 -4.30
C ALA A 54 -10.07 6.93 -3.82
N VAL A 55 -9.44 7.67 -4.74
CA VAL A 55 -8.75 8.94 -4.45
C VAL A 55 -9.71 9.98 -3.91
N CYS A 56 -10.90 10.12 -4.50
CA CYS A 56 -11.92 11.03 -4.01
C CYS A 56 -12.34 10.67 -2.58
N LEU A 57 -12.65 9.39 -2.33
CA LEU A 57 -13.05 8.92 -1.00
C LEU A 57 -11.94 9.11 0.04
N GLU A 58 -10.68 8.75 -0.28
CA GLU A 58 -9.54 8.98 0.61
C GLU A 58 -9.40 10.47 0.98
N ARG A 59 -9.55 11.37 0.00
CA ARG A 59 -9.49 12.81 0.25
C ARG A 59 -10.62 13.29 1.15
N GLU A 60 -11.85 12.78 0.97
CA GLU A 60 -12.97 13.14 1.85
C GLU A 60 -12.80 12.60 3.29
N PHE A 61 -12.19 11.43 3.45
CA PHE A 61 -11.98 10.82 4.77
C PHE A 61 -10.71 11.30 5.49
N HIS A 62 -9.66 11.63 4.74
CA HIS A 62 -8.31 11.81 5.28
C HIS A 62 -7.61 13.11 4.81
N ASN A 63 -8.20 13.91 3.91
CA ASN A 63 -7.60 15.10 3.28
C ASN A 63 -6.34 14.84 2.45
N THR A 64 -6.05 13.58 2.14
CA THR A 64 -4.86 13.11 1.44
C THR A 64 -5.17 11.80 0.74
N SER A 65 -4.35 11.38 -0.22
CA SER A 65 -4.54 10.11 -0.92
C SER A 65 -3.21 9.43 -1.21
N LEU A 66 -3.02 8.23 -0.65
CA LEU A 66 -1.87 7.39 -1.00
C LEU A 66 -2.07 6.74 -2.37
N ILE A 67 -3.32 6.51 -2.77
CA ILE A 67 -3.65 5.96 -4.10
C ILE A 67 -3.19 6.95 -5.18
N GLU A 68 -3.49 8.24 -5.04
CA GLU A 68 -3.06 9.28 -5.98
C GLU A 68 -1.54 9.39 -6.07
N SER A 69 -0.84 9.16 -4.96
CA SER A 69 0.62 9.16 -4.95
C SER A 69 1.24 7.93 -5.60
N ASN A 70 0.47 6.90 -5.97
CA ASN A 70 0.96 5.56 -6.35
C ASN A 70 1.65 4.82 -5.20
N GLY A 71 1.20 5.01 -3.96
CA GLY A 71 1.76 4.29 -2.80
C GLY A 71 1.65 2.76 -2.90
N MET A 72 0.70 2.26 -3.69
CA MET A 72 0.58 0.83 -3.98
C MET A 72 1.80 0.25 -4.71
N ASP A 73 2.50 1.06 -5.50
CA ASP A 73 3.74 0.65 -6.17
C ASP A 73 4.86 0.39 -5.18
N CYS A 74 4.70 0.67 -3.88
CA CYS A 74 5.66 0.25 -2.87
C CYS A 74 5.42 -1.19 -2.41
N CYS A 75 4.24 -1.78 -2.65
CA CYS A 75 3.90 -3.11 -2.14
C CYS A 75 4.81 -4.23 -2.69
N TRP A 76 5.42 -4.08 -3.87
CA TRP A 76 6.34 -5.09 -4.42
C TRP A 76 7.62 -5.25 -3.59
N LEU A 77 7.98 -4.24 -2.79
CA LEU A 77 9.14 -4.28 -1.89
C LEU A 77 8.96 -5.29 -0.75
N LEU A 78 7.72 -5.69 -0.46
CA LEU A 78 7.44 -6.69 0.56
C LEU A 78 7.88 -8.07 0.08
N TYR A 79 8.52 -8.84 0.96
CA TYR A 79 9.08 -10.14 0.62
C TYR A 79 8.02 -11.18 0.24
N ASN A 80 7.05 -11.42 1.13
CA ASN A 80 6.07 -12.49 0.99
C ASN A 80 4.91 -12.07 0.08
N GLU A 81 4.49 -12.94 -0.85
CA GLU A 81 3.33 -12.74 -1.72
C GLU A 81 2.06 -12.37 -0.96
N GLN A 82 1.75 -13.05 0.14
CA GLN A 82 0.60 -12.75 1.00
C GLN A 82 0.67 -11.31 1.54
N CYS A 83 1.88 -10.85 1.89
CA CYS A 83 2.10 -9.48 2.33
C CYS A 83 1.92 -8.47 1.19
N ARG A 84 2.35 -8.78 -0.03
CA ARG A 84 2.11 -7.94 -1.21
C ARG A 84 0.62 -7.80 -1.49
N GLU A 85 -0.11 -8.91 -1.46
CA GLU A 85 -1.55 -8.92 -1.68
C GLU A 85 -2.30 -8.12 -0.62
N GLN A 86 -1.97 -8.33 0.65
CA GLN A 86 -2.60 -7.61 1.75
C GLN A 86 -2.26 -6.12 1.71
N CYS A 87 -0.99 -5.76 1.44
CA CYS A 87 -0.61 -4.36 1.18
C CYS A 87 -1.41 -3.75 0.04
N SER A 88 -1.54 -4.46 -1.08
CA SER A 88 -2.35 -3.97 -2.21
C SER A 88 -3.81 -3.76 -1.83
N LYS A 89 -4.40 -4.64 -1.00
CA LYS A 89 -5.76 -4.47 -0.51
C LYS A 89 -5.87 -3.24 0.39
N PHE A 90 -4.97 -3.10 1.37
CA PHE A 90 -4.98 -1.99 2.33
C PHE A 90 -4.81 -0.65 1.62
N MET A 91 -3.86 -0.56 0.68
CA MET A 91 -3.65 0.63 -0.13
C MET A 91 -4.91 1.02 -0.92
N ARG A 92 -5.71 0.05 -1.35
CA ARG A 92 -6.97 0.25 -2.09
C ARG A 92 -8.22 0.44 -1.22
N THR A 93 -8.10 0.34 0.12
CA THR A 93 -9.20 0.61 1.04
C THR A 93 -9.25 2.10 1.36
N PRO A 94 -10.22 2.87 0.85
CA PRO A 94 -10.21 4.33 0.98
C PRO A 94 -10.60 4.84 2.38
N THR A 95 -11.20 3.99 3.21
CA THR A 95 -11.63 4.28 4.58
C THR A 95 -10.54 4.08 5.62
N MET A 96 -9.46 3.39 5.25
CA MET A 96 -8.30 3.11 6.10
C MET A 96 -7.37 4.33 6.09
N SER A 97 -6.92 4.79 7.26
CA SER A 97 -6.03 5.97 7.26
C SER A 97 -4.63 5.65 6.79
N ILE A 98 -3.84 6.68 6.51
CA ILE A 98 -2.42 6.54 6.16
C ILE A 98 -1.68 5.72 7.23
N GLU A 99 -1.89 6.02 8.51
CA GLU A 99 -1.21 5.35 9.61
C GLU A 99 -1.51 3.85 9.62
N GLU A 100 -2.76 3.45 9.42
CA GLU A 100 -3.15 2.04 9.34
C GLU A 100 -2.58 1.34 8.12
N LYS A 101 -2.53 2.01 6.96
CA LYS A 101 -1.91 1.49 5.73
C LYS A 101 -0.42 1.24 5.89
N VAL A 102 0.26 2.07 6.67
CA VAL A 102 1.70 1.94 6.96
C VAL A 102 1.94 0.87 8.04
N MET A 103 1.12 0.82 9.09
CA MET A 103 1.29 -0.11 10.22
C MET A 103 1.04 -1.60 9.85
N PHE A 104 0.54 -1.87 8.66
CA PHE A 104 0.38 -3.23 8.11
C PHE A 104 1.70 -4.04 8.07
N GLU A 105 2.86 -3.39 8.07
CA GLU A 105 4.16 -4.07 8.01
C GLU A 105 4.47 -4.95 9.23
N HIS A 106 3.89 -4.66 10.40
CA HIS A 106 4.25 -5.36 11.65
C HIS A 106 3.94 -6.88 11.63
N PRO A 107 2.75 -7.34 11.20
CA PRO A 107 2.49 -8.76 10.99
C PRO A 107 3.39 -9.40 9.92
N CYS A 108 3.69 -8.66 8.85
CA CYS A 108 4.54 -9.12 7.74
C CYS A 108 6.01 -9.29 8.12
N MET A 109 6.47 -8.50 9.08
CA MET A 109 7.80 -8.62 9.67
C MET A 109 7.95 -9.84 10.60
N ASN A 110 6.88 -10.54 10.96
CA ASN A 110 6.97 -11.70 11.87
C ASN A 110 6.85 -13.04 11.14
N GLN A 111 6.49 -13.03 9.85
CA GLN A 111 6.38 -14.22 9.01
C GLN A 111 7.69 -14.57 8.27
N TYR A 112 8.83 -13.96 8.66
CA TYR A 112 10.16 -14.21 8.06
C TYR A 112 10.69 -15.64 8.20
N VAL A 113 10.01 -16.49 8.96
CA VAL A 113 10.48 -17.84 9.30
C VAL A 113 9.61 -18.78 8.47
N THR A 114 10.06 -19.34 7.34
CA THR A 114 10.52 -20.74 7.39
C THR A 114 11.21 -21.30 6.13
N GLU A 115 11.30 -20.63 4.97
CA GLU A 115 11.56 -21.38 3.71
C GLU A 115 12.63 -20.85 2.74
N VAL A 116 13.41 -19.80 3.06
CA VAL A 116 14.54 -19.41 2.17
C VAL A 116 15.80 -20.17 2.56
N LYS A 117 16.16 -21.20 1.78
CA LYS A 117 17.41 -21.95 1.97
C LYS A 117 18.67 -21.17 1.55
N ASP A 118 18.50 -20.09 0.80
CA ASP A 118 19.59 -19.22 0.32
C ASP A 118 19.65 -17.92 1.14
N SER A 119 20.65 -17.84 2.02
CA SER A 119 20.87 -16.70 2.92
C SER A 119 21.08 -15.37 2.17
N CYS A 120 21.48 -15.41 0.91
CA CYS A 120 21.73 -14.22 0.11
C CYS A 120 20.44 -13.60 -0.45
N LEU A 121 19.56 -14.45 -1.00
CA LEU A 121 18.24 -14.03 -1.45
C LEU A 121 17.42 -13.53 -0.27
N GLU A 122 17.49 -14.22 0.87
CA GLU A 122 16.82 -13.80 2.10
C GLU A 122 17.28 -12.42 2.58
N ASP A 123 18.59 -12.15 2.62
CA ASP A 123 19.13 -10.84 3.01
C ASP A 123 18.70 -9.73 2.05
N SER A 124 18.72 -10.00 0.74
CA SER A 124 18.28 -9.04 -0.28
C SER A 124 16.81 -8.67 -0.12
N TRP A 125 15.96 -9.66 0.15
CA TRP A 125 14.53 -9.46 0.38
C TRP A 125 14.24 -8.71 1.69
N LYS A 126 14.98 -9.02 2.77
CA LYS A 126 14.89 -8.25 4.02
C LYS A 126 15.23 -6.79 3.80
N ARG A 127 16.32 -6.51 3.08
CA ARG A 127 16.71 -5.13 2.74
C ARG A 127 15.65 -4.43 1.90
N LEU A 128 15.05 -5.11 0.91
CA LEU A 128 13.94 -4.55 0.12
C LEU A 128 12.74 -4.22 1.01
N HIS A 129 12.37 -5.11 1.92
CA HIS A 129 11.26 -4.87 2.84
C HIS A 129 11.52 -3.63 3.71
N LEU A 130 12.75 -3.46 4.22
CA LEU A 130 13.13 -2.27 4.99
C LEU A 130 13.06 -0.97 4.16
N CYS A 131 13.01 -1.05 2.83
CA CYS A 131 12.81 0.10 1.96
C CYS A 131 11.34 0.52 1.82
N PHE A 132 10.37 -0.29 2.27
CA PHE A 132 8.94 -0.03 2.10
C PHE A 132 8.48 1.32 2.69
N PRO A 133 8.80 1.66 3.96
CA PRO A 133 8.44 2.97 4.52
C PRO A 133 9.07 4.15 3.76
N GLN A 134 10.33 3.99 3.32
CA GLN A 134 11.03 5.01 2.55
C GLN A 134 10.39 5.23 1.18
N CYS A 135 9.93 4.15 0.54
CA CYS A 135 9.19 4.23 -0.71
C CYS A 135 7.89 5.03 -0.53
N LEU A 136 7.07 4.69 0.47
CA LEU A 136 5.82 5.42 0.71
C LEU A 136 6.06 6.91 0.98
N ALA A 137 7.06 7.24 1.79
CA ALA A 137 7.40 8.61 2.11
C ALA A 137 7.86 9.40 0.87
N LEU A 138 8.80 8.85 0.09
CA LEU A 138 9.31 9.54 -1.10
C LEU A 138 8.26 9.66 -2.19
N THR A 139 7.49 8.61 -2.43
CA THR A 139 6.41 8.61 -3.42
C THR A 139 5.34 9.66 -3.08
N THR A 140 4.99 9.83 -1.80
CA THR A 140 4.07 10.88 -1.34
C THR A 140 4.65 12.30 -1.47
N LEU A 141 5.95 12.47 -1.18
CA LEU A 141 6.62 13.77 -1.28
C LEU A 141 6.81 14.20 -2.75
N LYS A 142 7.19 13.25 -3.60
CA LYS A 142 7.57 13.48 -5.00
C LYS A 142 6.38 13.54 -5.94
N SER A 143 5.26 12.86 -5.66
CA SER A 143 4.04 12.98 -6.46
C SER A 143 3.50 14.41 -6.57
N LYS A 144 3.81 15.28 -5.59
CA LYS A 144 3.46 16.71 -5.62
C LYS A 144 4.38 17.55 -6.51
N GLN A 145 5.55 17.04 -6.88
CA GLN A 145 6.60 17.78 -7.59
C GLN A 145 6.85 17.23 -9.00
N GLU A 146 6.69 15.93 -9.19
CA GLU A 146 7.05 15.20 -10.40
C GLU A 146 5.84 14.38 -10.86
N GLN A 147 5.48 14.47 -12.15
CA GLN A 147 4.27 13.81 -12.67
C GLN A 147 4.30 12.27 -12.55
N LYS A 148 5.49 11.64 -12.47
CA LYS A 148 5.65 10.19 -12.32
C LYS A 148 6.96 9.87 -11.61
N PHE A 149 6.97 9.89 -10.29
CA PHE A 149 8.10 9.36 -9.51
C PHE A 149 8.05 7.84 -9.46
N VAL A 150 9.18 7.19 -9.77
CA VAL A 150 9.33 5.73 -9.68
C VAL A 150 10.41 5.41 -8.66
N PHE A 151 10.06 4.66 -7.62
CA PHE A 151 11.01 4.31 -6.57
C PHE A 151 12.01 3.24 -7.05
N ASN A 152 13.29 3.59 -7.11
CA ASN A 152 14.40 2.67 -7.33
C ASN A 152 15.15 2.37 -5.99
N PRO A 153 15.12 1.14 -5.45
CA PRO A 153 15.80 0.82 -4.21
C PRO A 153 17.31 1.10 -4.23
N ARG A 154 18.00 0.93 -5.37
CA ARG A 154 19.45 1.18 -5.45
C ARG A 154 19.78 2.66 -5.27
N GLU A 155 18.90 3.54 -5.72
CA GLU A 155 19.10 5.00 -5.71
C GLU A 155 18.44 5.69 -4.52
N HIS A 156 17.38 5.10 -3.97
CA HIS A 156 16.55 5.74 -2.96
C HIS A 156 16.66 5.07 -1.59
N CYS A 157 17.07 3.80 -1.51
CA CYS A 157 17.12 3.07 -0.25
C CYS A 157 18.53 3.00 0.35
N SER A 158 18.68 3.48 1.59
CA SER A 158 19.97 3.50 2.29
C SER A 158 20.59 2.12 2.48
N TYR A 159 19.76 1.08 2.64
CA TYR A 159 20.19 -0.32 2.80
C TYR A 159 20.89 -0.91 1.56
N PHE A 160 20.71 -0.28 0.40
CA PHE A 160 21.38 -0.62 -0.87
C PHE A 160 22.49 0.36 -1.27
N LYS A 161 22.59 1.53 -0.63
CA LYS A 161 23.62 2.55 -0.92
C LYS A 161 24.98 2.25 -0.29
N GLN A 162 25.09 1.31 0.66
CA GLN A 162 26.35 1.05 1.35
C GLN A 162 27.37 0.37 0.41
N LYS A 163 28.42 1.13 0.07
CA LYS A 163 29.60 0.69 -0.71
C LYS A 163 30.36 -0.49 -0.07
N ASP A 164 30.13 -0.78 1.20
CA ASP A 164 30.79 -1.88 1.94
C ASP A 164 30.02 -3.21 1.92
N SER A 165 28.94 -3.32 1.15
CA SER A 165 28.37 -4.61 0.78
C SER A 165 29.29 -5.33 -0.23
N ARG A 166 30.52 -5.66 0.19
CA ARG A 166 31.57 -6.40 -0.56
C ARG A 166 31.18 -7.84 -0.94
N LYS A 167 29.92 -8.20 -0.76
CA LYS A 167 29.27 -9.35 -1.37
C LYS A 167 27.90 -8.88 -1.84
N PRO A 168 27.80 -8.22 -3.01
CA PRO A 168 26.50 -8.12 -3.65
C PRO A 168 25.99 -9.55 -3.77
N CYS A 169 24.80 -9.83 -3.26
CA CYS A 169 24.13 -11.06 -3.58
C CYS A 169 23.85 -11.06 -5.08
N ILE A 170 24.74 -11.72 -5.82
CA ILE A 170 24.52 -12.04 -7.22
C ILE A 170 23.54 -13.20 -7.17
N GLY A 171 22.25 -12.91 -7.40
CA GLY A 171 21.23 -13.96 -7.54
C GLY A 171 21.62 -14.96 -8.63
N PRO A 172 20.96 -16.13 -8.71
CA PRO A 172 21.27 -17.09 -9.77
C PRO A 172 21.16 -16.40 -11.12
N SER A 173 22.26 -16.43 -11.87
CA SER A 173 22.29 -16.03 -13.27
C SER A 173 21.26 -16.89 -14.02
N VAL A 174 20.25 -16.23 -14.58
CA VAL A 174 19.24 -16.84 -15.46
C VAL A 174 19.92 -17.49 -16.66
#